data_AF-A0A936FXV2-F1
#
_entry.id   AF-A0A936FXV2-F1
#
_cell.length_a   1.000
_cell.length_b   1.000
_cell.length_c   1.000
_cell.angle_alpha   90.00
_cell.angle_beta   90.00
_cell.angle_gamma   90.00
#
_symmetry.space_group_name_H-M   'P 1'
#
loop_
_entity.id
_entity.type
_entity.pdbx_description
1 polymer ?
#
loop_
_entity_poly.entity_id
_entity_poly.type
_entity_poly.pdbx_seq_one_letter_code
_entity_poly.pdbx_strand_id
1 'polypeptide(L)'
;MTATKVGIREFRAGLSDFVDSDAPIAVTRHGHTVGYFIPVKEDRTADVAALRAAGEKLDALLKLSDDDVDAAIDDFKQLRRAGNRKS
;
A
#
# COMPACT_ATOMS: atom_id res chain seq x y z
N MET A 1 1.66 -13.37 -30.35
CA MET A 1 2.34 -13.09 -29.07
C MET A 1 3.84 -13.07 -29.31
N THR A 2 4.47 -11.90 -29.20
CA THR A 2 5.92 -11.71 -29.37
C THR A 2 6.56 -11.68 -27.99
N ALA A 3 7.34 -12.70 -27.63
CA ALA A 3 8.05 -12.78 -26.36
C ALA A 3 9.56 -12.61 -26.59
N THR A 4 10.19 -11.72 -25.82
CA THR A 4 11.64 -11.52 -25.90
C THR A 4 12.37 -12.78 -25.45
N LYS A 5 13.41 -13.19 -26.17
CA LYS A 5 14.22 -14.36 -25.82
C LYS A 5 15.27 -13.98 -24.80
N VAL A 6 15.29 -14.67 -23.66
CA VAL A 6 16.25 -14.45 -22.57
C VAL A 6 16.89 -15.78 -22.19
N GLY A 7 18.19 -15.79 -21.90
CA GLY A 7 18.89 -17.00 -21.47
C GLY A 7 18.51 -17.42 -20.05
N ILE A 8 18.44 -18.72 -19.75
CA ILE A 8 18.05 -19.23 -18.42
C ILE A 8 18.92 -18.69 -17.26
N ARG A 9 20.20 -18.39 -17.52
CA ARG A 9 21.10 -17.80 -16.50
C ARG A 9 20.76 -16.34 -16.23
N GLU A 10 20.51 -15.57 -17.27
CA GLU A 10 20.11 -14.17 -17.20
C GLU A 10 18.71 -14.03 -16.56
N PHE A 11 17.76 -14.86 -17.00
CA PHE A 11 16.42 -14.91 -16.42
C PHE A 11 16.44 -15.15 -14.90
N ARG A 12 17.29 -16.06 -14.42
CA ARG A 12 17.45 -16.33 -12.99
C ARG A 12 18.11 -15.19 -12.23
N ALA A 13 19.07 -14.50 -12.84
CA ALA A 13 19.80 -13.41 -12.19
C ALA A 13 18.94 -12.14 -12.05
N GLY A 14 18.07 -11.87 -13.04
CA GLY A 14 17.19 -10.69 -13.08
C GLY A 14 15.72 -11.01 -12.82
N LEU A 15 15.39 -12.07 -12.07
CA LEU A 15 14.00 -12.52 -11.92
C LEU A 15 13.05 -11.40 -11.45
N SER A 16 13.51 -10.56 -10.52
CA SER A 16 12.74 -9.42 -10.01
C SER A 16 12.32 -8.47 -11.14
N ASP A 17 13.26 -8.08 -12.01
CA ASP A 17 12.99 -7.15 -13.12
C ASP A 17 11.95 -7.74 -14.10
N PHE A 18 11.98 -9.06 -14.32
CA PHE A 18 11.01 -9.72 -15.18
C PHE A 18 9.63 -9.84 -14.52
N VAL A 19 9.56 -10.05 -13.20
CA VAL A 19 8.29 -10.08 -12.44
C VAL A 19 7.60 -8.72 -12.45
N ASP A 20 8.37 -7.64 -12.39
CA ASP A 20 7.85 -6.27 -12.40
C ASP A 20 7.47 -5.79 -13.83
N SER A 21 7.88 -6.53 -14.87
CA SER A 21 7.56 -6.24 -16.26
C SER A 21 6.18 -6.77 -16.67
N ASP A 22 5.61 -6.17 -17.73
CA ASP A 22 4.32 -6.56 -18.32
C ASP A 22 4.51 -7.51 -19.51
N ALA A 23 5.76 -7.70 -19.95
CA ALA A 23 6.08 -8.39 -21.19
C ALA A 23 6.33 -9.89 -20.95
N PRO A 24 5.69 -10.79 -21.72
CA PRO A 24 6.04 -12.20 -21.70
C PRO A 24 7.48 -12.45 -22.18
N ILE A 25 8.17 -13.39 -21.51
CA ILE A 25 9.54 -13.76 -21.82
C ILE A 25 9.62 -15.22 -22.28
N ALA A 26 10.32 -15.46 -23.39
CA ALA A 26 10.69 -16.80 -23.84
C ALA A 26 12.05 -17.18 -23.24
N VAL A 27 12.04 -18.09 -22.27
CA VAL A 27 13.26 -18.53 -21.59
C VAL A 27 13.98 -19.57 -22.44
N THR A 28 15.27 -19.38 -22.67
CA THR A 28 16.08 -20.23 -23.55
C THR A 28 17.23 -20.92 -22.82
N ARG A 29 17.60 -22.12 -23.26
CA ARG A 29 18.80 -22.86 -22.84
C ARG A 29 19.54 -23.31 -24.09
N HIS A 30 20.84 -22.99 -24.16
CA HIS A 30 21.66 -23.25 -25.36
C HIS A 30 21.01 -22.72 -26.66
N GLY A 31 20.34 -21.57 -26.60
CA GLY A 31 19.64 -20.95 -27.74
C GLY A 31 18.25 -21.51 -28.06
N HIS A 32 17.84 -22.61 -27.43
CA HIS A 32 16.52 -23.21 -27.62
C HIS A 32 15.54 -22.76 -26.54
N THR A 33 14.31 -22.39 -26.92
CA THR A 33 13.26 -22.04 -25.94
C THR A 33 12.88 -23.27 -25.12
N VAL A 34 12.97 -23.15 -23.80
CA VAL A 34 12.62 -24.19 -22.83
C VAL A 34 11.32 -23.89 -22.07
N GLY A 35 10.83 -22.65 -22.12
CA GLY A 35 9.58 -22.27 -21.47
C GLY A 35 9.24 -20.80 -21.68
N TYR A 36 8.06 -20.41 -21.19
CA TYR A 36 7.60 -19.03 -21.17
C TYR A 36 7.34 -18.59 -19.74
N PHE A 37 7.79 -17.39 -19.41
CA PHE A 37 7.39 -16.67 -18.21
C PHE A 37 6.39 -15.60 -18.62
N ILE A 38 5.18 -15.66 -18.05
CA ILE A 38 4.11 -14.70 -18.29
C ILE A 38 3.80 -14.07 -16.93
N PRO A 39 4.22 -12.82 -16.68
CA PRO A 39 3.91 -12.14 -15.44
C PRO A 39 2.39 -11.94 -15.34
N VAL A 40 1.82 -12.28 -14.19
CA VAL A 40 0.41 -12.06 -13.88
C VAL A 40 0.35 -10.87 -12.94
N LYS A 41 -0.26 -9.77 -13.39
CA LYS A 41 -0.54 -8.65 -12.52
C LYS A 41 -1.77 -8.92 -11.68
N GLU A 42 -1.60 -8.79 -10.38
CA GLU A 42 -2.72 -8.61 -9.46
C GLU A 42 -3.22 -7.17 -9.62
N ASP A 43 -4.49 -6.99 -9.95
CA ASP A 43 -5.10 -5.66 -9.98
C ASP A 43 -5.29 -5.18 -8.53
N ARG A 44 -4.34 -4.34 -8.07
CA ARG A 44 -4.35 -3.75 -6.72
C ARG A 44 -5.01 -2.39 -6.67
N THR A 45 -5.69 -1.96 -7.74
CA THR A 45 -6.31 -0.64 -7.82
C THR A 45 -7.33 -0.45 -6.70
N ALA A 46 -8.13 -1.48 -6.43
CA ALA A 46 -9.11 -1.48 -5.35
C ALA A 46 -8.47 -1.37 -3.96
N ASP A 47 -7.38 -2.12 -3.71
CA ASP A 47 -6.66 -2.10 -2.43
C ASP A 47 -6.01 -0.74 -2.17
N VAL A 48 -5.38 -0.15 -3.19
CA VAL A 48 -4.79 1.19 -3.10
C VAL A 48 -5.86 2.25 -2.83
N ALA A 49 -7.01 2.16 -3.50
CA ALA A 49 -8.14 3.06 -3.24
C ALA A 49 -8.67 2.93 -1.81
N ALA A 50 -8.81 1.69 -1.30
CA ALA A 50 -9.23 1.42 0.06
C ALA A 50 -8.25 1.98 1.10
N LEU A 51 -6.93 1.82 0.87
CA LEU A 51 -5.90 2.37 1.74
C LEU A 51 -5.91 3.90 1.77
N ARG A 52 -6.11 4.56 0.63
CA ARG A 52 -6.26 6.03 0.57
C ARG A 52 -7.48 6.51 1.35
N ALA A 53 -8.65 5.89 1.14
CA ALA A 53 -9.86 6.23 1.87
C ALA A 53 -9.71 6.03 3.40
N ALA A 54 -9.00 4.99 3.82
CA ALA A 54 -8.67 4.78 5.23
C ALA A 54 -7.75 5.88 5.79
N GLY A 55 -6.75 6.32 5.02
CA GLY A 55 -5.87 7.43 5.36
C GLY A 55 -6.62 8.76 5.52
N GLU A 56 -7.51 9.09 4.58
CA GLU A 56 -8.36 10.29 4.66
C GLU A 56 -9.26 10.28 5.90
N LYS A 57 -9.82 9.11 6.23
CA LYS A 57 -10.60 8.93 7.46
C LYS A 57 -9.75 9.13 8.72
N LEU A 58 -8.53 8.59 8.73
CA LEU A 58 -7.60 8.77 9.84
C LEU A 58 -7.22 10.25 10.01
N ASP A 59 -6.87 10.94 8.91
CA ASP A 59 -6.55 12.37 8.94
C ASP A 59 -7.73 13.20 9.46
N ALA A 60 -8.96 12.88 9.06
CA ALA A 60 -10.16 13.54 9.58
C ALA A 60 -10.34 13.33 11.09
N LEU A 61 -10.00 12.15 11.62
CA LEU A 61 -10.05 11.86 13.06
C LEU A 61 -8.92 12.55 13.83
N LEU A 62 -7.75 12.71 13.21
CA LEU A 62 -6.59 13.36 13.82
C LEU A 62 -6.66 14.89 13.79
N LYS A 63 -7.55 15.47 12.97
CA LYS A 63 -7.78 16.93 12.86
C LYS A 63 -8.47 17.59 14.07
N LEU A 64 -8.37 17.00 15.26
CA LEU A 64 -8.61 17.77 16.48
C LEU A 64 -7.54 18.85 16.53
N SER A 65 -7.95 20.11 16.46
CA SER A 65 -7.01 21.22 16.66
C SER A 65 -6.53 21.23 18.12
N ASP A 66 -5.36 21.83 18.37
CA ASP A 66 -4.90 22.06 19.75
C ASP A 66 -5.98 22.83 20.55
N ASP A 67 -6.72 23.72 19.90
CA ASP A 67 -7.86 24.44 20.47
C ASP A 67 -9.04 23.52 20.83
N ASP A 68 -9.35 22.49 20.02
CA ASP A 68 -10.39 21.51 20.32
C ASP A 68 -10.01 20.63 21.52
N VAL A 69 -8.71 20.31 21.64
CA VAL A 69 -8.16 19.56 22.77
C VAL A 69 -8.21 20.41 24.04
N ASP A 70 -7.79 21.66 23.97
CA ASP A 70 -7.83 22.60 25.10
C ASP A 70 -9.27 22.89 25.56
N ALA A 71 -10.21 23.05 24.62
CA ALA A 71 -11.63 23.20 24.91
C ALA A 71 -12.20 21.97 25.64
N ALA A 72 -11.85 20.76 25.19
CA ALA A 72 -12.28 19.52 25.85
C ALA A 72 -11.70 19.38 27.27
N ILE A 73 -10.45 19.80 27.47
CA ILE A 73 -9.80 19.83 28.79
C ILE A 73 -10.51 20.81 29.73
N ASP A 74 -10.85 22.00 29.23
CA ASP A 74 -11.50 23.03 30.04
C ASP A 74 -12.93 22.65 30.42
N ASP A 75 -13.68 22.04 29.51
CA ASP A 75 -15.03 21.52 29.79
C ASP A 75 -14.98 20.44 30.89
N PHE A 76 -14.01 19.53 30.81
CA PHE A 76 -13.77 18.53 31.87
C PHE A 76 -13.43 19.17 33.22
N LYS A 77 -12.57 20.20 33.25
CA LYS A 77 -12.25 20.94 34.49
C LYS A 77 -13.50 21.60 35.08
N GLN A 78 -14.39 22.15 34.25
CA GLN A 78 -15.64 22.76 34.71
C GLN A 78 -16.57 21.73 35.32
N LEU A 79 -16.78 20.59 34.65
CA LEU A 79 -17.60 19.48 35.15
C LEU A 79 -17.07 18.94 36.48
N ARG A 80 -15.74 18.75 36.61
CA ARG A 80 -15.11 18.29 37.87
C ARG A 80 -15.34 19.28 39.01
N ARG A 81 -15.21 20.59 38.75
CA ARG A 81 -15.46 21.65 39.75
C ARG A 81 -16.93 21.71 40.16
N ALA A 82 -17.85 21.50 39.23
CA ALA A 82 -19.29 21.46 39.49
C ALA A 82 -19.70 20.24 40.33
N GLY A 83 -19.09 19.07 40.07
CA GLY A 83 -19.27 17.87 40.89
C GLY A 83 -18.73 18.03 42.31
N ASN A 84 -17.54 18.63 42.46
CA ASN A 84 -16.93 18.88 43.79
C ASN A 84 -17.64 19.97 44.60
N ARG A 85 -18.45 20.85 43.99
CA ARG A 85 -19.22 21.90 44.69
C ARG A 85 -20.57 21.40 45.25
N LYS A 86 -20.99 20.19 44.90
CA LYS A 86 -22.23 19.55 45.38
C LYS A 86 -21.99 18.47 46.45
N SER A 87 -20.75 18.33 46.94
CA SER A 87 -20.37 17.45 48.06
C SER A 87 -20.09 18.24 49.33
#